data_AF-A0A6A3TKQ9-F1
#
_entry.id   AF-A0A6A3TKQ9-F1
#
_cell.length_a   1.000
_cell.length_b   1.000
_cell.length_c   1.000
_cell.angle_alpha   90.00
_cell.angle_beta   90.00
_cell.angle_gamma   90.00
#
_symmetry.space_group_name_H-M   'P 1'
#
loop_
_entity.id
_entity.type
_entity.pdbx_description
1 polymer ?
#
loop_
_entity_poly.entity_id
_entity_poly.type
_entity_poly.pdbx_seq_one_letter_code
_entity_poly.pdbx_strand_id
1 'polypeptide(L)'
;METLAAQPLVSIKRALHIFFSHESSVLDAEDPAQFRAQILRHDDDGGDLPELTIDNVLVGVSKASYVYQLAVIITVWHGTGTNPLLQSSETTDAALTIEGVTPEFSSRSRVLALSIDFIRTFVAAVTNSEDEEDVRAATASLVDQLGGARGILTLLGFQQTVGSRNLAPLTLRQCLDAFGQRHTPTEPLTVGARAFSKHCARSASGWWEEMKGNDATKNARAERKVRELLTAATWKNVHSLPHAHATLETRNALGYGARWDAETGAFRGFLEPPMVNGHEIKWRH
;
A
#
# COMPACT_ATOMS: atom_id res chain seq x y z
N MET A 1 -5.65 19.52 27.39
CA MET A 1 -6.63 20.16 26.48
C MET A 1 -6.34 19.58 25.11
N GLU A 2 -6.86 18.39 24.82
CA GLU A 2 -6.74 17.80 23.49
C GLU A 2 -7.41 18.74 22.49
N THR A 3 -6.69 19.14 21.46
CA THR A 3 -7.21 19.97 20.38
C THR A 3 -8.41 19.28 19.73
N LEU A 4 -9.47 20.03 19.41
CA LEU A 4 -10.71 19.53 18.79
C LEU A 4 -10.52 18.64 17.54
N ALA A 5 -9.34 18.68 16.90
CA ALA A 5 -8.96 17.82 15.77
C ALA A 5 -8.50 16.40 16.19
N ALA A 6 -8.07 16.19 17.44
CA ALA A 6 -7.63 14.87 17.95
C ALA A 6 -8.80 13.92 18.20
N GLN A 7 -9.97 14.46 18.55
CA GLN A 7 -11.16 13.67 18.90
C GLN A 7 -11.71 12.85 17.71
N PRO A 8 -11.89 13.39 16.48
CA PRO A 8 -12.34 12.60 15.33
C PRO A 8 -11.37 11.47 14.96
N LEU A 9 -10.05 11.73 14.96
CA LEU A 9 -9.05 10.74 14.60
C LEU A 9 -9.10 9.52 15.51
N VAL A 10 -9.19 9.73 16.82
CA VAL A 10 -9.29 8.66 17.83
C VAL A 10 -10.59 7.87 17.65
N SER A 11 -11.73 8.54 17.50
CA SER A 11 -13.02 7.88 17.28
C SER A 11 -13.07 7.07 15.99
N ILE A 12 -12.56 7.60 14.88
CA ILE A 12 -12.51 6.90 13.59
C ILE A 12 -11.60 5.68 13.69
N LYS A 13 -10.41 5.82 14.30
CA LYS A 13 -9.49 4.71 14.53
C LYS A 13 -10.15 3.59 15.35
N ARG A 14 -10.85 3.95 16.44
CA ARG A 14 -11.64 3.01 17.26
C ARG A 14 -12.70 2.29 16.43
N ALA A 15 -13.46 3.04 15.65
CA ALA A 15 -14.54 2.50 14.82
C ALA A 15 -14.05 1.50 13.77
N LEU A 16 -12.94 1.82 13.09
CA LEU A 16 -12.29 0.91 12.16
C LEU A 16 -11.77 -0.36 12.86
N HIS A 17 -11.18 -0.25 14.06
CA HIS A 17 -10.76 -1.41 14.83
C HIS A 17 -11.95 -2.32 15.19
N ILE A 18 -13.05 -1.78 15.70
CA ILE A 18 -14.27 -2.53 15.99
C ILE A 18 -14.76 -3.26 14.74
N PHE A 19 -14.87 -2.53 13.62
CA PHE A 19 -15.34 -3.11 12.36
C PHE A 19 -14.46 -4.25 11.87
N PHE A 20 -13.14 -4.04 11.73
CA PHE A 20 -12.23 -5.07 11.22
C PHE A 20 -11.99 -6.22 12.20
N SER A 21 -12.31 -6.07 13.49
CA SER A 21 -12.26 -7.18 14.45
C SER A 21 -13.47 -8.10 14.32
N HIS A 22 -14.56 -7.65 13.70
CA HIS A 22 -15.78 -8.42 13.54
C HIS A 22 -15.72 -9.34 12.32
N GLU A 23 -16.18 -10.59 12.46
CA GLU A 23 -16.05 -11.63 11.45
C GLU A 23 -16.85 -11.39 10.16
N SER A 24 -17.91 -10.59 10.25
CA SER A 24 -18.77 -10.21 9.11
C SER A 24 -18.25 -9.02 8.30
N SER A 25 -17.11 -8.43 8.68
CA SER A 25 -16.53 -7.35 7.88
C SER A 25 -15.77 -7.88 6.66
N VAL A 26 -15.81 -7.09 5.57
CA VAL A 26 -15.08 -7.30 4.30
C VAL A 26 -15.22 -8.71 3.72
N LEU A 27 -16.44 -9.26 3.73
CA LEU A 27 -16.74 -10.58 3.15
C LEU A 27 -16.53 -10.65 1.62
N ASP A 28 -16.36 -9.50 0.97
CA ASP A 28 -16.02 -9.35 -0.44
C ASP A 28 -14.50 -9.41 -0.72
N ALA A 29 -13.67 -9.54 0.32
CA ALA A 29 -12.26 -9.89 0.18
C ALA A 29 -12.11 -11.37 -0.19
N GLU A 30 -11.01 -11.71 -0.86
CA GLU A 30 -10.77 -13.11 -1.29
C GLU A 30 -10.47 -14.04 -0.12
N ASP A 31 -9.80 -13.52 0.92
CA ASP A 31 -9.71 -14.14 2.24
C ASP A 31 -10.06 -13.08 3.29
N PRO A 32 -11.34 -13.02 3.74
CA PRO A 32 -11.78 -12.01 4.70
C PRO A 32 -11.04 -12.06 6.03
N ALA A 33 -10.69 -13.26 6.51
CA ALA A 33 -9.99 -13.41 7.78
C ALA A 33 -8.56 -12.88 7.69
N GLN A 34 -7.82 -13.27 6.64
CA GLN A 34 -6.48 -12.77 6.40
C GLN A 34 -6.48 -11.26 6.10
N PHE A 35 -7.46 -10.76 5.34
CA PHE A 35 -7.59 -9.34 5.04
C PHE A 35 -7.71 -8.53 6.34
N ARG A 36 -8.64 -8.92 7.23
CA ARG A 36 -8.83 -8.26 8.53
C ARG A 36 -7.57 -8.32 9.40
N ALA A 37 -6.96 -9.50 9.52
CA ALA A 37 -5.75 -9.69 10.31
C ALA A 37 -4.60 -8.79 9.80
N GLN A 38 -4.47 -8.64 8.49
CA GLN A 38 -3.46 -7.81 7.86
C GLN A 38 -3.74 -6.31 8.02
N ILE A 39 -5.01 -5.87 7.90
CA ILE A 39 -5.39 -4.47 8.14
C ILE A 39 -5.17 -4.06 9.59
N LEU A 40 -5.51 -4.94 10.54
CA LEU A 40 -5.32 -4.73 11.98
C LEU A 40 -3.86 -4.85 12.43
N ARG A 41 -2.96 -5.32 11.57
CA ARG A 41 -1.56 -5.55 11.91
C ARG A 41 -0.86 -4.25 12.30
N HIS A 42 -0.12 -4.31 13.40
CA HIS A 42 0.71 -3.21 13.89
C HIS A 42 2.15 -3.70 14.05
N ASP A 43 3.01 -3.29 13.12
CA ASP A 43 4.43 -3.71 13.08
C ASP A 43 5.39 -2.63 13.64
N ASP A 44 4.87 -1.59 14.29
CA ASP A 44 5.70 -0.53 14.88
C ASP A 44 6.20 -0.93 16.28
N ASP A 45 7.50 -0.73 16.50
CA ASP A 45 8.25 -1.12 17.69
C ASP A 45 8.18 -0.05 18.80
N GLY A 46 7.26 0.92 18.70
CA GLY A 46 7.01 1.95 19.72
C GLY A 46 7.95 3.16 19.67
N GLY A 47 8.56 3.43 18.51
CA GLY A 47 9.32 4.67 18.30
C GLY A 47 8.40 5.86 17.98
N ASP A 48 8.84 7.09 18.24
CA ASP A 48 8.09 8.29 17.83
C ASP A 48 7.90 8.29 16.31
N LEU A 49 6.67 8.02 15.88
CA LEU A 49 6.27 8.18 14.49
C LEU A 49 6.04 9.68 14.26
N PRO A 50 6.66 10.30 13.24
CA PRO A 50 6.26 11.63 12.84
C PRO A 50 4.77 11.63 12.45
N GLU A 51 4.12 12.78 12.57
CA GLU A 51 2.72 12.94 12.20
C GLU A 51 2.48 12.44 10.77
N LEU A 52 1.56 11.50 10.61
CA LEU A 52 1.27 10.86 9.33
C LEU A 52 0.48 11.84 8.44
N THR A 53 1.04 12.19 7.29
CA THR A 53 0.34 13.02 6.28
C THR A 53 -0.35 12.16 5.23
N ILE A 54 -1.30 12.75 4.49
CA ILE A 54 -1.94 12.08 3.34
C ILE A 54 -0.92 11.67 2.29
N ASP A 55 0.05 12.52 2.00
CA ASP A 55 1.11 12.21 1.03
C ASP A 55 1.92 10.99 1.47
N ASN A 56 2.18 10.81 2.77
CA ASN A 56 2.86 9.61 3.27
C ASN A 56 2.02 8.33 3.16
N VAL A 57 0.69 8.44 3.04
CA VAL A 57 -0.20 7.30 2.82
C VAL A 57 -0.29 6.97 1.33
N LEU A 58 -0.51 8.00 0.50
CA LEU A 58 -0.74 7.82 -0.94
C LEU A 58 0.57 7.54 -1.68
N VAL A 59 1.66 8.22 -1.32
CA VAL A 59 3.02 8.00 -1.84
C VAL A 59 3.83 7.18 -0.84
N GLY A 60 4.45 6.14 -1.37
CA GLY A 60 5.26 5.20 -0.62
C GLY A 60 4.45 4.11 0.07
N VAL A 61 5.17 3.23 0.77
CA VAL A 61 4.62 2.21 1.66
C VAL A 61 4.89 2.65 3.10
N SER A 62 3.85 3.14 3.76
CA SER A 62 3.95 3.69 5.11
C SER A 62 4.30 2.60 6.15
N LYS A 63 5.00 3.03 7.20
CA LYS A 63 5.24 2.22 8.41
C LYS A 63 4.01 2.17 9.34
N ALA A 64 3.08 3.11 9.20
CA ALA A 64 1.87 3.15 10.01
C ALA A 64 0.96 1.95 9.71
N SER A 65 0.19 1.50 10.71
CA SER A 65 -0.84 0.47 10.47
C SER A 65 -1.88 0.96 9.46
N TYR A 66 -2.47 0.05 8.69
CA TYR A 66 -3.48 0.41 7.70
C TYR A 66 -4.71 1.08 8.32
N VAL A 67 -5.13 0.63 9.51
CA VAL A 67 -6.19 1.30 10.27
C VAL A 67 -5.83 2.75 10.59
N TYR A 68 -4.59 3.05 10.99
CA TYR A 68 -4.19 4.42 11.26
C TYR A 68 -4.14 5.27 10.00
N GLN A 69 -3.63 4.71 8.89
CA GLN A 69 -3.63 5.37 7.58
C GLN A 69 -5.06 5.74 7.13
N LEU A 70 -6.01 4.80 7.22
CA LEU A 70 -7.43 5.04 6.89
C LEU A 70 -8.05 6.11 7.79
N ALA A 71 -7.76 6.07 9.10
CA ALA A 71 -8.27 7.05 10.04
C ALA A 71 -7.78 8.47 9.72
N VAL A 72 -6.50 8.62 9.36
CA VAL A 72 -5.94 9.90 8.90
C VAL A 72 -6.62 10.38 7.62
N ILE A 73 -6.78 9.50 6.62
CA ILE A 73 -7.48 9.85 5.36
C ILE A 73 -8.89 10.38 5.63
N ILE A 74 -9.69 9.66 6.42
CA ILE A 74 -11.07 10.05 6.70
C ILE A 74 -11.12 11.33 7.55
N THR A 75 -10.20 11.50 8.50
CA THR A 75 -10.10 12.72 9.32
C THR A 75 -9.79 13.94 8.46
N VAL A 76 -8.85 13.83 7.53
CA VAL A 76 -8.50 14.92 6.61
C VAL A 76 -9.63 15.20 5.64
N TRP A 77 -10.30 14.17 5.11
CA TRP A 77 -11.48 14.34 4.26
C TRP A 77 -12.58 15.12 4.99
N HIS A 78 -12.88 14.71 6.22
CA HIS A 78 -13.86 15.39 7.08
C HIS A 78 -13.48 16.86 7.33
N GLY A 79 -12.23 17.13 7.70
CA GLY A 79 -11.75 18.47 8.06
C GLY A 79 -11.65 19.43 6.87
N THR A 80 -11.21 18.95 5.71
CA THR A 80 -11.02 19.77 4.50
C THR A 80 -12.27 19.87 3.63
N GLY A 81 -13.25 18.99 3.82
CA GLY A 81 -14.41 18.87 2.96
C GLY A 81 -14.12 18.30 1.56
N THR A 82 -12.87 17.92 1.29
CA THR A 82 -12.40 17.48 -0.03
C THR A 82 -11.89 16.05 0.05
N ASN A 83 -12.24 15.20 -0.92
CA ASN A 83 -11.72 13.83 -0.97
C ASN A 83 -10.19 13.89 -1.17
N PRO A 84 -9.37 13.29 -0.28
CA PRO A 84 -7.91 13.36 -0.35
C PRO A 84 -7.32 12.80 -1.65
N LEU A 85 -8.02 11.89 -2.34
CA LEU A 85 -7.60 11.36 -3.64
C LEU A 85 -7.65 12.40 -4.78
N LEU A 86 -8.31 13.54 -4.58
CA LEU A 86 -8.33 14.67 -5.51
C LEU A 86 -7.11 15.60 -5.36
N GLN A 87 -6.58 15.74 -4.14
CA GLN A 87 -5.42 16.61 -3.88
C GLN A 87 -4.12 16.03 -4.45
N SER A 88 -4.04 14.70 -4.56
CA SER A 88 -2.93 13.99 -5.20
C SER A 88 -2.94 14.11 -6.75
N SER A 89 -3.88 14.86 -7.34
CA SER A 89 -4.05 14.97 -8.80
C SER A 89 -3.00 15.83 -9.51
N GLU A 90 -2.02 16.41 -8.82
CA GLU A 90 -0.79 16.92 -9.46
C GLU A 90 0.09 15.77 -9.99
N THR A 91 -0.14 14.54 -9.52
CA THR A 91 0.30 13.33 -10.23
C THR A 91 -0.64 13.10 -11.41
N THR A 92 -0.31 13.70 -12.55
CA THR A 92 -0.97 13.51 -13.86
C THR A 92 -1.40 12.07 -14.10
N ASP A 93 -2.48 11.83 -14.86
CA ASP A 93 -2.94 10.49 -15.29
C ASP A 93 -1.79 9.55 -15.74
N ALA A 94 -0.69 10.10 -16.24
CA ALA A 94 0.55 9.39 -16.55
C ALA A 94 1.14 8.55 -15.38
N ALA A 95 0.98 8.97 -14.12
CA ALA A 95 1.43 8.22 -12.95
C ALA A 95 0.46 7.10 -12.54
N LEU A 96 -0.79 7.16 -13.01
CA LEU A 96 -1.80 6.10 -12.84
C LEU A 96 -1.69 5.04 -13.94
N THR A 97 -1.11 5.40 -15.09
CA THR A 97 -0.94 4.51 -16.24
C THR A 97 0.47 3.93 -16.30
N ILE A 98 0.61 2.65 -15.99
CA ILE A 98 1.81 1.89 -16.34
C ILE A 98 1.60 1.32 -17.74
N GLU A 99 2.58 1.54 -18.62
CA GLU A 99 2.54 0.95 -19.96
C GLU A 99 2.42 -0.58 -19.90
N GLY A 100 1.50 -1.14 -20.68
CA GLY A 100 1.18 -2.57 -20.68
C GLY A 100 0.23 -3.03 -19.56
N VAL A 101 -0.24 -2.12 -18.71
CA VAL A 101 -1.24 -2.38 -17.67
C VAL A 101 -2.55 -1.71 -18.06
N THR A 102 -3.64 -2.47 -18.08
CA THR A 102 -4.98 -1.93 -18.37
C THR A 102 -5.62 -1.41 -17.07
N PRO A 103 -5.75 -0.08 -16.88
CA PRO A 103 -6.34 0.47 -15.69
C PRO A 103 -7.84 0.19 -15.62
N GLU A 104 -8.36 0.10 -14.40
CA GLU A 104 -9.79 0.04 -14.14
C GLU A 104 -10.14 1.10 -13.08
N PHE A 105 -11.08 1.99 -13.40
CA PHE A 105 -11.38 3.16 -12.57
C PHE A 105 -12.67 3.04 -11.78
N SER A 106 -13.32 1.87 -11.78
CA SER A 106 -14.65 1.66 -11.18
C SER A 106 -14.65 1.97 -9.68
N SER A 107 -13.68 1.44 -8.92
CA SER A 107 -13.58 1.72 -7.49
C SER A 107 -13.19 3.17 -7.21
N ARG A 108 -12.19 3.71 -7.93
CA ARG A 108 -11.79 5.11 -7.78
C ARG A 108 -12.96 6.06 -8.03
N SER A 109 -13.74 5.83 -9.07
CA SER A 109 -14.92 6.62 -9.39
C SER A 109 -15.96 6.57 -8.27
N ARG A 110 -16.20 5.38 -7.69
CA ARG A 110 -17.11 5.22 -6.54
C ARG A 110 -16.62 5.98 -5.31
N VAL A 111 -15.33 5.86 -4.95
CA VAL A 111 -14.75 6.56 -3.80
C VAL A 111 -14.81 8.08 -4.00
N LEU A 112 -14.52 8.57 -5.21
CA LEU A 112 -14.59 10.00 -5.54
C LEU A 112 -16.02 10.55 -5.56
N ALA A 113 -17.02 9.73 -5.87
CA ALA A 113 -18.43 10.12 -5.90
C ALA A 113 -19.07 10.21 -4.50
N LEU A 114 -18.41 9.72 -3.45
CA LEU A 114 -18.97 9.76 -2.10
C LEU A 114 -19.05 11.21 -1.60
N SER A 115 -20.23 11.60 -1.12
CA SER A 115 -20.46 12.98 -0.67
C SER A 115 -19.75 13.28 0.66
N ILE A 116 -19.34 14.53 0.83
CA ILE A 116 -18.80 15.00 2.12
C ILE A 116 -19.83 14.90 3.25
N ASP A 117 -21.11 15.06 2.96
CA ASP A 117 -22.17 14.97 3.97
C ASP A 117 -22.30 13.54 4.52
N PHE A 118 -22.07 12.52 3.68
CA PHE A 118 -21.97 11.14 4.14
C PHE A 118 -20.79 10.95 5.10
N ILE A 119 -19.60 11.49 4.75
CA ILE A 119 -18.42 11.44 5.63
C ILE A 119 -18.67 12.14 6.97
N ARG A 120 -19.29 13.34 6.96
CA ARG A 120 -19.67 14.05 8.19
C ARG A 120 -20.66 13.27 9.04
N THR A 121 -21.63 12.62 8.42
CA THR A 121 -22.61 11.78 9.10
C THR A 121 -21.93 10.59 9.77
N PHE A 122 -21.03 9.91 9.07
CA PHE A 122 -20.22 8.82 9.63
C PHE A 122 -19.38 9.30 10.82
N VAL A 123 -18.63 10.39 10.67
CA VAL A 123 -17.76 10.92 11.74
C VAL A 123 -18.59 11.30 12.96
N ALA A 124 -19.72 11.99 12.78
CA ALA A 124 -20.61 12.32 13.88
C ALA A 124 -21.15 11.07 14.60
N ALA A 125 -21.52 10.02 13.85
CA ALA A 125 -22.02 8.78 14.43
C ALA A 125 -20.96 8.08 15.31
N VAL A 126 -19.72 7.98 14.84
CA VAL A 126 -18.65 7.28 15.58
C VAL A 126 -18.05 8.11 16.71
N THR A 127 -18.18 9.44 16.66
CA THR A 127 -17.73 10.33 17.73
C THR A 127 -18.75 10.47 18.85
N ASN A 128 -20.05 10.39 18.55
CA ASN A 128 -21.12 10.64 19.52
C ASN A 128 -21.72 9.37 20.14
N SER A 129 -21.36 8.18 19.65
CA SER A 129 -21.80 6.90 20.22
C SER A 129 -20.64 6.16 20.87
N GLU A 130 -20.90 5.56 22.04
CA GLU A 130 -20.01 4.60 22.70
C GLU A 130 -20.52 3.16 22.52
N ASP A 131 -21.68 2.96 21.90
CA ASP A 131 -22.22 1.63 21.60
C ASP A 131 -21.46 1.03 20.42
N GLU A 132 -20.77 -0.09 20.66
CA GLU A 132 -19.96 -0.75 19.64
C GLU A 132 -20.78 -1.23 18.44
N GLU A 133 -22.04 -1.61 18.63
CA GLU A 133 -22.89 -2.10 17.55
C GLU A 133 -23.31 -0.96 16.61
N ASP A 134 -23.67 0.20 17.17
CA ASP A 134 -23.97 1.41 16.38
C ASP A 134 -22.72 1.89 15.62
N VAL A 135 -21.58 1.92 16.31
CA VAL A 135 -20.28 2.31 15.71
C VAL A 135 -19.90 1.35 14.59
N ARG A 136 -20.08 0.05 14.80
CA ARG A 136 -19.81 -0.99 13.80
C ARG A 136 -20.75 -0.88 12.60
N ALA A 137 -22.04 -0.64 12.82
CA ALA A 137 -23.03 -0.45 11.77
C ALA A 137 -22.73 0.80 10.92
N ALA A 138 -22.38 1.92 11.56
CA ALA A 138 -21.96 3.14 10.86
C ALA A 138 -20.69 2.90 10.01
N THR A 139 -19.72 2.18 10.56
CA THR A 139 -18.48 1.84 9.84
C THR A 139 -18.73 0.87 8.69
N ALA A 140 -19.61 -0.11 8.87
CA ALA A 140 -20.03 -1.01 7.81
C ALA A 140 -20.72 -0.27 6.67
N SER A 141 -21.59 0.70 6.98
CA SER A 141 -22.23 1.54 5.98
C SER A 141 -21.22 2.37 5.18
N LEU A 142 -20.20 2.95 5.85
CA LEU A 142 -19.11 3.64 5.16
C LEU A 142 -18.35 2.71 4.21
N VAL A 143 -17.96 1.53 4.68
CA VAL A 143 -17.20 0.57 3.88
C VAL A 143 -18.01 0.07 2.68
N ASP A 144 -19.31 -0.18 2.85
CA ASP A 144 -20.19 -0.52 1.73
C ASP A 144 -20.26 0.62 0.70
N GLN A 145 -20.44 1.87 1.13
CA GLN A 145 -20.46 3.01 0.21
C GLN A 145 -19.14 3.19 -0.55
N LEU A 146 -18.00 2.95 0.10
CA LEU A 146 -16.68 2.94 -0.55
C LEU A 146 -16.51 1.81 -1.57
N GLY A 147 -17.31 0.74 -1.48
CA GLY A 147 -17.22 -0.45 -2.33
C GLY A 147 -16.40 -1.59 -1.72
N GLY A 148 -16.53 -1.79 -0.41
CA GLY A 148 -15.98 -2.95 0.30
C GLY A 148 -14.46 -2.94 0.41
N ALA A 149 -13.87 -4.13 0.39
CA ALA A 149 -12.43 -4.34 0.46
C ALA A 149 -11.68 -3.56 -0.64
N ARG A 150 -12.23 -3.52 -1.86
CA ARG A 150 -11.63 -2.76 -2.98
C ARG A 150 -11.64 -1.25 -2.73
N GLY A 151 -12.72 -0.72 -2.16
CA GLY A 151 -12.81 0.69 -1.76
C GLY A 151 -11.77 1.07 -0.71
N ILE A 152 -11.55 0.20 0.27
CA ILE A 152 -10.51 0.36 1.31
C ILE A 152 -9.12 0.42 0.68
N LEU A 153 -8.79 -0.51 -0.23
CA LEU A 153 -7.50 -0.52 -0.94
C LEU A 153 -7.30 0.77 -1.76
N THR A 154 -8.35 1.23 -2.43
CA THR A 154 -8.33 2.47 -3.20
C THR A 154 -8.06 3.70 -2.32
N LEU A 155 -8.66 3.79 -1.13
CA LEU A 155 -8.35 4.85 -0.17
C LEU A 155 -6.89 4.80 0.29
N LEU A 156 -6.31 3.62 0.46
CA LEU A 156 -4.89 3.42 0.78
C LEU A 156 -3.93 3.70 -0.39
N GLY A 157 -4.45 4.18 -1.53
CA GLY A 157 -3.66 4.53 -2.71
C GLY A 157 -3.25 3.32 -3.57
N PHE A 158 -3.90 2.17 -3.40
CA PHE A 158 -3.73 1.04 -4.32
C PHE A 158 -4.56 1.25 -5.58
N GLN A 159 -3.91 1.10 -6.72
CA GLN A 159 -4.53 1.20 -8.02
C GLN A 159 -5.39 -0.03 -8.31
N GLN A 160 -6.36 0.14 -9.20
CA GLN A 160 -7.17 -0.96 -9.71
C GLN A 160 -6.88 -1.11 -11.20
N THR A 161 -6.64 -2.35 -11.61
CA THR A 161 -6.34 -2.74 -12.98
C THR A 161 -7.06 -4.05 -13.28
N VAL A 162 -7.14 -4.41 -14.56
CA VAL A 162 -7.57 -5.77 -14.92
C VAL A 162 -6.63 -6.78 -14.24
N GLY A 163 -7.20 -7.69 -13.44
CA GLY A 163 -6.46 -8.68 -12.66
C GLY A 163 -6.08 -8.25 -11.24
N SER A 164 -6.45 -7.05 -10.79
CA SER A 164 -6.34 -6.66 -9.38
C SER A 164 -7.15 -7.60 -8.47
N ARG A 165 -6.58 -7.92 -7.31
CA ARG A 165 -7.09 -8.87 -6.32
C ARG A 165 -7.48 -8.20 -5.01
N ASN A 166 -8.58 -8.61 -4.39
CA ASN A 166 -9.08 -8.04 -3.14
C ASN A 166 -8.39 -8.71 -1.94
N LEU A 167 -7.06 -8.60 -1.92
CA LEU A 167 -6.20 -9.09 -0.85
C LEU A 167 -5.58 -7.90 -0.11
N ALA A 168 -5.39 -8.04 1.20
CA ALA A 168 -4.74 -7.00 1.98
C ALA A 168 -3.24 -6.96 1.65
N PRO A 169 -2.64 -5.77 1.50
CA PRO A 169 -1.26 -5.63 1.10
C PRO A 169 -0.29 -5.91 2.26
N LEU A 170 0.92 -6.40 1.93
CA LEU A 170 2.00 -6.58 2.90
C LEU A 170 2.43 -5.24 3.49
N THR A 171 2.79 -5.22 4.78
CA THR A 171 3.30 -4.02 5.45
C THR A 171 4.73 -3.71 5.02
N LEU A 172 5.18 -2.47 5.29
CA LEU A 172 6.58 -2.09 5.06
C LEU A 172 7.56 -3.06 5.76
N ARG A 173 7.26 -3.46 7.00
CA ARG A 173 8.10 -4.39 7.77
C ARG A 173 8.17 -5.75 7.10
N GLN A 174 7.04 -6.33 6.70
CA GLN A 174 7.02 -7.61 5.97
C GLN A 174 7.81 -7.53 4.66
N CYS A 175 7.65 -6.45 3.90
CA CYS A 175 8.40 -6.25 2.65
C CYS A 175 9.92 -6.23 2.89
N LEU A 176 10.38 -5.48 3.89
CA LEU A 176 11.80 -5.36 4.23
C LEU A 176 12.37 -6.64 4.84
N ASP A 177 11.60 -7.34 5.68
CA ASP A 177 12.04 -8.60 6.28
C ASP A 177 12.23 -9.68 5.22
N ALA A 178 11.25 -9.84 4.32
CA ALA A 178 11.35 -10.76 3.21
C ALA A 178 12.53 -10.43 2.27
N PHE A 179 12.80 -9.13 2.06
CA PHE A 179 13.95 -8.69 1.29
C PHE A 179 15.28 -9.05 1.96
N GLY A 180 15.35 -8.90 3.29
CA GLY A 180 16.52 -9.15 4.13
C GLY A 180 16.77 -10.62 4.48
N GLN A 181 15.89 -11.55 4.10
CA GLN A 181 16.12 -12.98 4.32
C GLN A 181 17.38 -13.46 3.58
N ARG A 182 18.11 -14.40 4.19
CA ARG A 182 19.22 -15.08 3.50
C ARG A 182 18.67 -15.97 2.41
N HIS A 183 19.36 -16.01 1.26
CA HIS A 183 18.97 -16.89 0.15
C HIS A 183 19.14 -18.38 0.49
N THR A 184 20.21 -18.71 1.22
CA THR A 184 20.43 -20.02 1.85
C THR A 184 21.09 -19.79 3.22
N PRO A 185 21.07 -20.77 4.14
CA PRO A 185 21.71 -20.61 5.46
C PRO A 185 23.21 -20.27 5.38
N THR A 186 23.88 -20.71 4.31
CA THR A 186 25.32 -20.59 4.09
C THR A 186 25.72 -19.37 3.26
N GLU A 187 24.81 -18.79 2.48
CA GLU A 187 25.10 -17.60 1.68
C GLU A 187 25.00 -16.32 2.53
N PRO A 188 26.03 -15.45 2.53
CA PRO A 188 26.02 -14.19 3.28
C PRO A 188 25.14 -13.11 2.63
N LEU A 189 24.80 -13.24 1.35
CA LEU A 189 23.93 -12.30 0.64
C LEU A 189 22.46 -12.60 0.87
N THR A 190 21.69 -11.54 1.08
CA THR A 190 20.23 -11.61 1.18
C THR A 190 19.59 -11.89 -0.19
N VAL A 191 18.36 -12.40 -0.19
CA VAL A 191 17.56 -12.58 -1.42
C VAL A 191 17.47 -11.27 -2.18
N GLY A 192 17.20 -10.17 -1.46
CA GLY A 192 17.16 -8.82 -2.01
C GLY A 192 18.47 -8.36 -2.64
N ALA A 193 19.60 -8.54 -1.96
CA ALA A 193 20.91 -8.16 -2.49
C ALA A 193 21.32 -8.95 -3.74
N ARG A 194 20.95 -10.24 -3.82
CA ARG A 194 21.18 -11.04 -5.03
C ARG A 194 20.35 -10.55 -6.20
N ALA A 195 19.08 -10.18 -5.97
CA ALA A 195 18.25 -9.58 -7.01
C ALA A 195 18.83 -8.23 -7.46
N PHE A 196 19.15 -7.35 -6.51
CA PHE A 196 19.76 -6.04 -6.78
C PHE A 196 21.03 -6.15 -7.62
N SER A 197 21.93 -7.08 -7.28
CA SER A 197 23.17 -7.33 -8.01
C SER A 197 22.94 -7.67 -9.48
N LYS A 198 21.86 -8.40 -9.80
CA LYS A 198 21.50 -8.73 -11.19
C LYS A 198 21.07 -7.49 -11.97
N HIS A 199 20.34 -6.57 -11.33
CA HIS A 199 19.91 -5.32 -11.96
C HIS A 199 21.10 -4.36 -12.17
N CYS A 200 21.99 -4.23 -11.17
CA CYS A 200 23.23 -3.45 -11.31
C CYS A 200 24.09 -3.90 -12.50
N ALA A 201 24.10 -5.21 -12.80
CA ALA A 201 24.91 -5.78 -13.89
C ALA A 201 24.22 -5.75 -15.26
N ARG A 202 22.90 -5.53 -15.32
CA ARG A 202 22.09 -5.66 -16.54
C ARG A 202 21.52 -4.35 -17.06
N SER A 203 21.38 -3.35 -16.19
CA SER A 203 20.79 -2.06 -16.52
C SER A 203 21.89 -1.07 -16.89
N ALA A 204 21.83 -0.54 -18.12
CA ALA A 204 22.76 0.46 -18.63
C ALA A 204 22.41 1.89 -18.15
N SER A 205 21.25 2.09 -17.53
CA SER A 205 20.80 3.42 -17.09
C SER A 205 21.59 3.99 -15.90
N GLY A 206 22.31 3.13 -15.18
CA GLY A 206 23.03 3.49 -13.94
C GLY A 206 22.12 3.74 -12.73
N TRP A 207 20.79 3.65 -12.88
CA TRP A 207 19.83 3.92 -11.79
C TRP A 207 19.99 2.97 -10.60
N TRP A 208 20.30 1.70 -10.89
CA TRP A 208 20.57 0.67 -9.88
C TRP A 208 21.94 0.79 -9.22
N GLU A 209 22.77 1.74 -9.64
CA GLU A 209 24.14 1.95 -9.14
C GLU A 209 25.06 0.73 -9.35
N GLU A 210 26.28 0.82 -8.81
CA GLU A 210 27.25 -0.27 -8.84
C GLU A 210 27.22 -1.09 -7.55
N MET A 211 27.34 -2.40 -7.71
CA MET A 211 27.42 -3.34 -6.61
C MET A 211 28.88 -3.66 -6.24
N LYS A 212 29.48 -2.84 -5.38
CA LYS A 212 30.89 -2.98 -4.91
C LYS A 212 30.98 -3.20 -3.39
N GLY A 213 32.07 -3.85 -2.96
CA GLY A 213 32.39 -4.10 -1.55
C GLY A 213 32.16 -5.55 -1.12
N ASN A 214 32.33 -5.81 0.19
CA ASN A 214 32.04 -7.11 0.80
C ASN A 214 30.52 -7.36 0.90
N ASP A 215 30.13 -8.58 1.28
CA ASP A 215 28.71 -8.97 1.28
C ASP A 215 27.84 -8.16 2.25
N ALA A 216 28.40 -7.73 3.39
CA ALA A 216 27.72 -6.82 4.31
C ALA A 216 27.44 -5.46 3.65
N THR A 217 28.43 -4.89 2.95
CA THR A 217 28.30 -3.63 2.22
C THR A 217 27.27 -3.75 1.10
N LYS A 218 27.29 -4.87 0.39
CA LYS A 218 26.31 -5.20 -0.67
C LYS A 218 24.89 -5.28 -0.12
N ASN A 219 24.68 -5.99 0.99
CA ASN A 219 23.37 -6.08 1.65
C ASN A 219 22.86 -4.69 2.07
N ALA A 220 23.70 -3.88 2.72
CA ALA A 220 23.33 -2.53 3.14
C ALA A 220 22.98 -1.60 1.97
N ARG A 221 23.68 -1.72 0.83
CA ARG A 221 23.36 -0.96 -0.40
C ARG A 221 22.00 -1.38 -0.97
N ALA A 222 21.78 -2.68 -1.10
CA ALA A 222 20.52 -3.21 -1.61
C ALA A 222 19.33 -2.82 -0.72
N GLU A 223 19.51 -2.89 0.60
CA GLU A 223 18.49 -2.47 1.57
C GLU A 223 18.16 -0.98 1.44
N ARG A 224 19.18 -0.13 1.31
CA ARG A 224 18.98 1.31 1.08
C ARG A 224 18.18 1.57 -0.19
N LYS A 225 18.50 0.87 -1.28
CA LYS A 225 17.80 1.04 -2.56
C LYS A 225 16.34 0.61 -2.47
N VAL A 226 16.03 -0.52 -1.82
CA VAL A 226 14.62 -0.94 -1.66
C VAL A 226 13.84 0.03 -0.75
N ARG A 227 14.48 0.58 0.29
CA ARG A 227 13.87 1.62 1.15
C ARG A 227 13.57 2.90 0.38
N GLU A 228 14.53 3.35 -0.44
CA GLU A 228 14.34 4.49 -1.36
C GLU A 228 13.15 4.25 -2.29
N LEU A 229 13.11 3.09 -2.93
CA LEU A 229 12.02 2.69 -3.84
C LEU A 229 10.66 2.64 -3.14
N LEU A 230 10.58 2.00 -1.97
CA LEU A 230 9.34 1.89 -1.19
C LEU A 230 8.88 3.24 -0.62
N THR A 231 9.80 4.17 -0.35
CA THR A 231 9.45 5.53 0.10
C THR A 231 8.91 6.38 -1.04
N ALA A 232 9.46 6.20 -2.25
CA ALA A 232 9.07 6.97 -3.44
C ALA A 232 8.03 6.26 -4.32
N ALA A 233 7.33 5.25 -3.81
CA ALA A 233 6.38 4.46 -4.58
C ALA A 233 5.10 5.28 -4.90
N THR A 234 4.97 5.76 -6.13
CA THR A 234 3.79 6.51 -6.60
C THR A 234 2.70 5.60 -7.15
N TRP A 235 3.03 4.32 -7.41
CA TRP A 235 2.09 3.31 -7.87
C TRP A 235 2.20 2.05 -7.02
N LYS A 236 1.05 1.52 -6.60
CA LYS A 236 0.93 0.32 -5.77
C LYS A 236 -0.26 -0.49 -6.26
N ASN A 237 -0.14 -1.81 -6.34
CA ASN A 237 -1.27 -2.69 -6.65
C ASN A 237 -1.04 -4.09 -6.06
N VAL A 238 -2.13 -4.80 -5.79
CA VAL A 238 -2.13 -6.24 -5.53
C VAL A 238 -2.90 -6.90 -6.66
N HIS A 239 -2.23 -7.69 -7.49
CA HIS A 239 -2.81 -8.27 -8.70
C HIS A 239 -2.20 -9.63 -9.04
N SER A 240 -2.88 -10.41 -9.87
CA SER A 240 -2.29 -11.61 -10.48
C SER A 240 -1.43 -11.25 -11.69
N LEU A 241 -0.30 -11.92 -11.85
CA LEU A 241 0.32 -12.06 -13.17
C LEU A 241 -0.31 -13.26 -13.89
N PRO A 242 -0.28 -13.31 -15.24
CA PRO A 242 -0.76 -14.48 -15.97
C PRO A 242 -0.13 -15.77 -15.43
N HIS A 243 -0.98 -16.72 -14.99
CA HIS A 243 -0.58 -18.00 -14.40
C HIS A 243 0.26 -17.92 -13.10
N ALA A 244 0.23 -16.81 -12.37
CA ALA A 244 1.01 -16.63 -11.15
C ALA A 244 0.14 -16.34 -9.92
N HIS A 245 0.77 -16.47 -8.75
CA HIS A 245 0.27 -16.05 -7.46
C HIS A 245 -0.02 -14.54 -7.40
N ALA A 246 -0.86 -14.13 -6.44
CA ALA A 246 -1.07 -12.71 -6.17
C ALA A 246 0.27 -12.03 -5.90
N THR A 247 0.48 -10.87 -6.50
CA THR A 247 1.70 -10.09 -6.39
C THR A 247 1.36 -8.72 -5.84
N LEU A 248 2.01 -8.34 -4.75
CA LEU A 248 2.14 -6.94 -4.36
C LEU A 248 3.23 -6.33 -5.22
N GLU A 249 2.86 -5.34 -6.03
CA GLU A 249 3.79 -4.60 -6.87
C GLU A 249 3.77 -3.12 -6.48
N THR A 250 4.97 -2.54 -6.40
CA THR A 250 5.17 -1.12 -6.12
C THR A 250 6.12 -0.53 -7.15
N ARG A 251 5.87 0.69 -7.60
CA ARG A 251 6.74 1.42 -8.53
C ARG A 251 6.86 2.89 -8.16
N ASN A 252 8.03 3.46 -8.42
CA ASN A 252 8.23 4.90 -8.38
C ASN A 252 7.77 5.57 -9.69
N ALA A 253 7.84 6.91 -9.72
CA ALA A 253 7.42 7.69 -10.87
C ALA A 253 8.23 7.43 -12.16
N LEU A 254 9.42 6.86 -12.05
CA LEU A 254 10.27 6.47 -13.18
C LEU A 254 9.95 5.06 -13.70
N GLY A 255 9.02 4.34 -13.07
CA GLY A 255 8.64 2.98 -13.44
C GLY A 255 9.52 1.88 -12.83
N TYR A 256 10.57 2.21 -12.09
CA TYR A 256 11.34 1.23 -11.33
C TYR A 256 10.51 0.70 -10.18
N GLY A 257 10.57 -0.62 -9.95
CA GLY A 257 9.68 -1.26 -8.99
C GLY A 257 10.28 -2.43 -8.25
N ALA A 258 9.49 -2.94 -7.32
CA ALA A 258 9.75 -4.14 -6.56
C ALA A 258 8.45 -4.90 -6.34
N ARG A 259 8.56 -6.23 -6.28
CA ARG A 259 7.41 -7.11 -6.11
C ARG A 259 7.63 -8.20 -5.07
N TRP A 260 6.54 -8.51 -4.38
CA TRP A 260 6.42 -9.58 -3.41
C TRP A 260 5.23 -10.46 -3.76
N ASP A 261 5.31 -11.72 -3.41
CA ASP A 261 4.16 -12.61 -3.40
C ASP A 261 3.23 -12.19 -2.25
N ALA A 262 1.99 -11.82 -2.56
CA ALA A 262 1.07 -11.25 -1.59
C ALA A 262 0.49 -12.32 -0.64
N GLU A 263 0.54 -13.59 -1.00
CA GLU A 263 0.01 -14.71 -0.20
C GLU A 263 1.08 -15.24 0.76
N THR A 264 2.32 -15.41 0.27
CA THR A 264 3.44 -15.97 1.04
C THR A 264 4.36 -14.92 1.68
N GLY A 265 4.27 -13.66 1.22
CA GLY A 265 5.16 -12.58 1.64
C GLY A 265 6.56 -12.61 1.02
N ALA A 266 6.86 -13.59 0.17
CA ALA A 266 8.21 -13.77 -0.37
C ALA A 266 8.60 -12.66 -1.35
N PHE A 267 9.81 -12.11 -1.22
CA PHE A 267 10.34 -11.16 -2.20
C PHE A 267 10.58 -11.85 -3.55
N ARG A 268 10.03 -11.29 -4.63
CA ARG A 268 10.06 -11.88 -5.98
C ARG A 268 11.06 -11.22 -6.91
N GLY A 269 11.43 -9.98 -6.65
CA GLY A 269 12.46 -9.28 -7.41
C GLY A 269 12.15 -7.81 -7.67
N PHE A 270 13.10 -7.16 -8.31
CA PHE A 270 12.95 -5.80 -8.81
C PHE A 270 12.36 -5.78 -10.22
N LEU A 271 11.92 -4.61 -10.63
CA LEU A 271 11.27 -4.33 -11.89
C LEU A 271 11.94 -3.12 -12.53
N GLU A 272 12.26 -3.26 -13.80
CA GLU A 272 12.65 -2.14 -14.64
C GLU A 272 11.40 -1.38 -15.10
N PRO A 273 11.56 -0.12 -15.59
CA PRO A 273 10.49 0.57 -16.28
C PRO A 273 9.93 -0.30 -17.41
N PRO A 274 8.64 -0.18 -17.76
CA PRO A 274 8.11 -0.87 -18.92
C PRO A 274 8.93 -0.58 -20.18
N MET A 275 9.01 -1.56 -21.07
CA MET A 275 9.65 -1.40 -22.37
C MET A 275 8.84 -2.15 -23.43
N VAL A 276 8.42 -1.44 -24.48
CA VAL A 276 7.83 -2.05 -25.68
C VAL A 276 8.75 -3.14 -26.19
N ASN A 277 8.21 -4.34 -26.39
CA ASN A 277 8.97 -5.51 -26.86
C ASN A 277 10.19 -5.87 -26.00
N GLY A 278 10.21 -5.48 -24.71
CA GLY A 278 11.33 -5.82 -23.80
C GLY A 278 11.66 -7.31 -23.78
N HIS A 279 10.68 -8.18 -24.03
CA HIS A 279 10.88 -9.62 -24.16
C HIS A 279 11.87 -10.03 -25.27
N GLU A 280 11.88 -9.30 -26.38
CA GLU A 280 12.77 -9.56 -27.53
C GLU A 280 14.23 -9.29 -27.17
N ILE A 281 14.48 -8.32 -26.29
CA ILE A 281 15.84 -7.98 -25.82
C ILE A 281 16.16 -8.50 -24.41
N LYS A 282 15.31 -9.40 -23.87
CA LYS A 282 15.43 -9.97 -22.52
C LYS A 282 15.44 -8.91 -21.41
N TRP A 283 14.66 -7.84 -21.59
CA TRP A 283 14.49 -6.74 -20.64
C TRP A 283 15.82 -6.15 -20.18
N ARG A 284 16.75 -6.00 -21.14
CA ARG A 284 18.01 -5.28 -20.94
C ARG A 284 17.75 -3.80 -21.20
N HIS A 285 17.75 -3.02 -20.13
CA HIS A 285 17.69 -1.56 -20.17
C HIS A 285 19.07 -0.96 -20.33
#